data_AF-A0A143C3M8-F1
#
_entry.id   AF-A0A143C3M8-F1
#
_cell.length_a   1.000
_cell.length_b   1.000
_cell.length_c   1.000
_cell.angle_alpha   90.00
_cell.angle_beta   90.00
_cell.angle_gamma   90.00
#
_symmetry.space_group_name_H-M   'P 1'
#
loop_
_entity.id
_entity.type
_entity.pdbx_description
1 polymer ?
#
loop_
_entity_poly.entity_id
_entity_poly.type
_entity_poly.pdbx_seq_one_letter_code
_entity_poly.pdbx_strand_id
1 'polypeptide(L)'
;MSVRQTRMDSYQEFAKAARIAVSQIQDAANSVGAYSQSIGEDERRGAIPSLQDPLAQLDPMGDAAIRVRLAGPKVVAEEAYAVLEKCGNALGDLESYVGLVQSSPFMSVDSDNLVIMTEGPLIRYREVAASIGAASTAIAEFLDVARDHLDDWNGSPA
;
A
#
# COMPACT_ATOMS: atom_id res chain seq x y z
N MET A 1 18.09 22.15 -15.83
CA MET A 1 17.55 20.77 -15.91
C MET A 1 16.68 20.65 -17.15
N SER A 2 16.75 19.54 -17.87
CA SER A 2 15.83 19.27 -18.97
C SER A 2 14.47 18.81 -18.41
N VAL A 3 13.38 19.09 -19.13
CA VAL A 3 12.01 18.67 -18.75
C VAL A 3 11.94 17.16 -18.54
N ARG A 4 12.62 16.40 -19.41
CA ARG A 4 12.77 14.94 -19.33
C ARG A 4 13.40 14.48 -18.01
N GLN A 5 14.48 15.13 -17.57
CA GLN A 5 15.13 14.79 -16.31
C GLN A 5 14.20 15.04 -15.12
N THR A 6 13.53 16.19 -15.09
CA THR A 6 12.59 16.52 -14.01
C THR A 6 11.42 15.53 -13.91
N ARG A 7 10.92 15.03 -15.04
CA ARG A 7 9.91 13.96 -15.07
C ARG A 7 10.44 12.65 -14.51
N MET A 8 11.60 12.22 -15.01
CA MET A 8 12.23 10.99 -14.57
C MET A 8 12.47 11.00 -13.06
N ASP A 9 12.99 12.11 -12.54
CA ASP A 9 13.21 12.29 -11.10
C ASP A 9 11.88 12.21 -10.33
N SER A 10 10.84 12.91 -10.80
CA SER A 10 9.52 12.90 -10.15
C SER A 10 8.89 11.49 -10.13
N TYR A 11 8.96 10.75 -11.24
CA TYR A 11 8.41 9.40 -11.35
C TYR A 11 9.17 8.40 -10.46
N GLN A 12 10.50 8.51 -10.42
CA GLN A 12 11.34 7.66 -9.58
C GLN A 12 11.13 7.95 -8.09
N GLU A 13 11.02 9.22 -7.71
CA GLU A 13 10.71 9.61 -6.33
C GLU A 13 9.36 9.04 -5.89
N PHE A 14 8.33 9.17 -6.72
CA PHE A 14 7.01 8.62 -6.42
C PHE A 14 7.03 7.09 -6.30
N ALA A 15 7.62 6.39 -7.27
CA ALA A 15 7.71 4.94 -7.23
C ALA A 15 8.52 4.45 -6.02
N LYS A 16 9.57 5.17 -5.62
CA LYS A 16 10.34 4.87 -4.41
C LYS A 16 9.48 5.04 -3.15
N ALA A 17 8.76 6.16 -3.02
CA ALA A 17 7.87 6.40 -1.91
C ALA A 17 6.77 5.33 -1.81
N ALA A 18 6.14 4.99 -2.94
CA ALA A 18 5.11 3.96 -3.01
C ALA A 18 5.62 2.57 -2.60
N ARG A 19 6.82 2.18 -3.07
CA ARG A 19 7.44 0.91 -2.66
C ARG A 19 7.76 0.86 -1.17
N ILE A 20 8.22 1.97 -0.59
CA ILE A 20 8.48 2.06 0.85
C ILE A 20 7.17 1.90 1.63
N ALA A 21 6.11 2.60 1.23
CA ALA A 21 4.79 2.49 1.87
C ALA A 21 4.27 1.04 1.80
N VAL A 22 4.29 0.41 0.63
CA VAL A 22 3.86 -0.98 0.45
C VAL A 22 4.69 -1.96 1.30
N SER A 23 6.02 -1.79 1.34
CA SER A 23 6.89 -2.63 2.16
C SER A 23 6.54 -2.53 3.65
N GLN A 24 6.28 -1.33 4.15
CA GLN A 24 5.95 -1.14 5.56
C GLN A 24 4.55 -1.69 5.91
N ILE A 25 3.58 -1.53 5.01
CA ILE A 25 2.26 -2.15 5.17
C ILE A 25 2.40 -3.68 5.22
N GLN A 26 3.23 -4.26 4.36
CA GLN A 26 3.51 -5.70 4.35
C GLN A 26 4.20 -6.18 5.63
N ASP A 27 5.20 -5.44 6.11
CA ASP A 27 5.91 -5.77 7.36
C ASP A 27 4.98 -5.71 8.56
N ALA A 28 4.13 -4.68 8.63
CA ALA A 28 3.11 -4.56 9.67
C ALA A 28 2.07 -5.69 9.58
N ALA A 29 1.56 -6.00 8.39
CA ALA A 29 0.62 -7.11 8.17
C ALA A 29 1.22 -8.46 8.63
N ASN A 30 2.49 -8.72 8.30
CA ASN A 30 3.21 -9.92 8.71
C ASN A 30 3.35 -9.99 10.24
N SER A 31 3.67 -8.88 10.89
CA SER A 31 3.77 -8.81 12.35
C SER A 31 2.41 -9.06 13.03
N VAL A 32 1.32 -8.50 12.49
CA VAL A 32 -0.04 -8.74 13.02
C VAL A 32 -0.46 -10.19 12.79
N GLY A 33 -0.13 -10.76 11.62
CA GLY A 33 -0.35 -12.18 11.32
C GLY A 33 0.38 -13.11 12.27
N ALA A 34 1.66 -12.84 12.52
CA ALA A 34 2.45 -13.59 13.50
C ALA A 34 1.86 -13.49 14.91
N TYR A 35 1.45 -12.28 15.33
CA TYR A 35 0.74 -12.08 16.60
C TYR A 35 -0.52 -12.94 16.68
N SER A 36 -1.40 -12.85 15.66
CA SER A 36 -2.66 -13.60 15.57
C SER A 36 -2.45 -15.11 15.72
N GLN A 37 -1.41 -15.65 15.07
CA GLN A 37 -1.12 -17.09 15.08
C GLN A 37 -0.49 -17.57 16.40
N SER A 38 0.20 -16.68 17.12
CA SER A 38 0.84 -16.99 18.41
C SER A 38 -0.10 -16.97 19.62
N ILE A 39 -1.41 -16.76 19.41
CA ILE A 39 -2.39 -16.74 20.51
C ILE A 39 -2.42 -18.11 21.21
N GLY A 40 -2.10 -18.11 22.52
CA GLY A 40 -1.94 -19.31 23.34
C GLY A 40 -0.48 -19.71 23.59
N GLU A 41 0.47 -19.04 22.93
CA GLU A 41 1.92 -19.22 23.12
C GLU A 41 2.52 -17.94 23.71
N ASP A 42 2.35 -17.72 25.02
CA ASP A 42 2.71 -16.46 25.72
C ASP A 42 4.17 -16.00 25.47
N GLU A 43 5.11 -16.92 25.28
CA GLU A 43 6.52 -16.61 24.98
C GLU A 43 6.74 -16.01 23.58
N ARG A 44 5.83 -16.24 22.63
CA ARG A 44 5.94 -15.79 21.23
C ARG A 44 5.02 -14.63 20.88
N ARG A 45 4.17 -14.21 21.83
CA ARG A 45 3.01 -13.36 21.55
C ARG A 45 3.35 -11.96 21.03
N GLY A 46 4.59 -11.47 21.20
CA GLY A 46 5.02 -10.19 20.64
C GLY A 46 4.09 -9.01 21.01
N ALA A 47 4.12 -7.94 20.21
CA ALA A 47 3.19 -6.82 20.32
C ALA A 47 2.54 -6.54 18.96
N ILE A 48 1.29 -6.08 18.99
CA ILE A 48 0.63 -5.58 17.78
C ILE A 48 1.31 -4.25 17.39
N PRO A 49 1.84 -4.12 16.18
CA PRO A 49 2.53 -2.91 15.74
C PRO A 49 1.58 -1.72 15.66
N SER A 50 2.11 -0.52 15.88
CA SER A 50 1.41 0.74 15.65
C SER A 50 1.29 1.02 14.15
N LEU A 51 0.14 1.55 13.72
CA LEU A 51 -0.07 1.98 12.33
C LEU A 51 0.40 3.42 12.06
N GLN A 52 0.96 4.11 13.07
CA GLN A 52 1.46 5.48 12.90
C GLN A 52 2.60 5.57 11.87
N ASP A 53 3.52 4.61 11.87
CA ASP A 53 4.65 4.62 10.95
C ASP A 53 4.21 4.42 9.48
N PRO A 54 3.34 3.43 9.15
CA PRO A 54 2.74 3.34 7.81
C PRO A 54 1.96 4.58 7.38
N LEU A 55 1.16 5.18 8.28
CA LEU A 55 0.38 6.38 7.98
C LEU A 55 1.28 7.58 7.63
N ALA A 56 2.36 7.77 8.39
CA ALA A 56 3.30 8.86 8.16
C ALA A 56 4.02 8.79 6.81
N GLN A 57 4.09 7.62 6.16
CA GLN A 57 4.67 7.48 4.83
C GLN A 57 3.70 7.79 3.68
N LEU A 58 2.39 7.88 3.94
CA LEU A 58 1.45 8.29 2.91
C LEU A 58 1.59 9.77 2.54
N ASP A 59 1.97 10.61 3.51
CA ASP A 59 2.23 12.04 3.28
C ASP A 59 3.31 12.31 2.22
N PRO A 60 4.55 11.80 2.34
CA PRO A 60 5.59 11.99 1.33
C PRO A 60 5.24 11.34 -0.02
N MET A 61 4.45 10.27 -0.02
CA MET A 61 3.95 9.66 -1.25
C MET A 61 2.92 10.55 -1.96
N GLY A 62 2.01 11.18 -1.21
CA GLY A 62 1.06 12.17 -1.73
C GLY A 62 1.76 13.38 -2.34
N ASP A 63 2.77 13.92 -1.64
CA ASP A 63 3.59 15.02 -2.16
C ASP A 63 4.32 14.65 -3.45
N ALA A 64 4.86 13.42 -3.52
CA ALA A 64 5.49 12.92 -4.74
C ALA A 64 4.49 12.75 -5.89
N ALA A 65 3.26 12.29 -5.62
CA ALA A 65 2.20 12.19 -6.63
C ALA A 65 1.80 13.55 -7.20
N ILE A 66 1.78 14.59 -6.37
CA ILE A 66 1.58 15.98 -6.85
C ILE A 66 2.71 16.38 -7.79
N ARG A 67 3.97 16.04 -7.49
CA ARG A 67 5.10 16.30 -8.42
C ARG A 67 4.94 15.56 -9.74
N VAL A 68 4.51 14.30 -9.73
CA VAL A 68 4.16 13.55 -10.95
C VAL A 68 3.07 14.28 -11.76
N ARG A 69 2.01 14.76 -11.09
CA ARG A 69 0.91 15.49 -11.73
C ARG A 69 1.35 16.78 -12.40
N LEU A 70 2.32 17.48 -11.82
CA LEU A 70 2.87 18.74 -12.31
C LEU A 70 3.91 18.53 -13.42
N ALA A 71 4.70 17.47 -13.35
CA ALA A 71 5.80 17.20 -14.28
C ALA A 71 5.36 16.41 -15.53
N GLY A 72 4.34 15.56 -15.40
CA GLY A 72 3.95 14.58 -16.41
C GLY A 72 2.65 14.85 -17.16
N PRO A 73 2.39 14.08 -18.23
CA PRO A 73 1.10 14.09 -18.90
C PRO A 73 0.01 13.51 -17.98
N LYS A 74 -1.26 13.78 -18.34
CA LYS A 74 -2.43 13.39 -17.54
C LYS A 74 -2.47 11.88 -17.27
N VAL A 75 -2.14 11.07 -18.28
CA VAL A 75 -2.17 9.60 -18.19
C VAL A 75 -1.24 9.09 -17.09
N VAL A 76 -0.01 9.57 -17.01
CA VAL A 76 0.94 9.18 -15.94
C VAL A 76 0.45 9.62 -14.56
N ALA A 77 -0.23 10.75 -14.47
CA ALA A 77 -0.79 11.23 -13.22
C ALA A 77 -2.02 10.43 -12.75
N GLU A 78 -2.82 9.91 -13.70
CA GLU A 78 -3.94 9.01 -13.40
C GLU A 78 -3.42 7.68 -12.84
N GLU A 79 -2.34 7.14 -13.40
CA GLU A 79 -1.69 5.95 -12.85
C GLU A 79 -1.09 6.19 -11.46
N ALA A 80 -0.48 7.35 -11.22
CA ALA A 80 0.00 7.70 -9.89
C ALA A 80 -1.16 7.78 -8.87
N TYR A 81 -2.34 8.28 -9.28
CA TYR A 81 -3.52 8.27 -8.43
C TYR A 81 -4.02 6.85 -8.15
N ALA A 82 -4.01 5.95 -9.14
CA ALA A 82 -4.37 4.55 -8.95
C ALA A 82 -3.45 3.88 -7.91
N VAL A 83 -2.14 4.16 -7.95
CA VAL A 83 -1.19 3.69 -6.92
C VAL A 83 -1.56 4.21 -5.54
N LEU A 84 -1.87 5.50 -5.39
CA LEU A 84 -2.30 6.07 -4.11
C LEU A 84 -3.55 5.36 -3.57
N GLU A 85 -4.55 5.13 -4.43
CA GLU A 85 -5.77 4.43 -4.08
C GLU A 85 -5.49 3.01 -3.59
N LYS A 86 -4.67 2.24 -4.31
CA LYS A 86 -4.35 0.85 -3.91
C LYS A 86 -3.54 0.80 -2.61
N CYS A 87 -2.60 1.71 -2.41
CA CYS A 87 -1.89 1.82 -1.13
C CYS A 87 -2.84 2.18 0.02
N GLY A 88 -3.79 3.09 -0.21
CA GLY A 88 -4.82 3.46 0.76
C GLY A 88 -5.72 2.27 1.13
N ASN A 89 -6.17 1.50 0.14
CA ASN A 89 -6.96 0.29 0.38
C ASN A 89 -6.18 -0.75 1.18
N ALA A 90 -4.91 -1.01 0.84
CA ALA A 90 -4.07 -1.94 1.59
C ALA A 90 -3.88 -1.52 3.06
N LEU A 91 -3.73 -0.22 3.32
CA LEU A 91 -3.64 0.29 4.68
C LEU A 91 -4.98 0.19 5.43
N GLY A 92 -6.10 0.50 4.78
CA GLY A 92 -7.44 0.37 5.39
C GLY A 92 -7.80 -1.08 5.71
N ASP A 93 -7.39 -2.02 4.86
CA ASP A 93 -7.53 -3.45 5.12
C ASP A 93 -6.64 -3.89 6.29
N LEU A 94 -5.40 -3.40 6.36
CA LEU A 94 -4.52 -3.65 7.51
C LEU A 94 -5.11 -3.11 8.81
N GLU A 95 -5.68 -1.90 8.81
CA GLU A 95 -6.37 -1.33 9.97
C GLU A 95 -7.54 -2.19 10.42
N SER A 96 -8.36 -2.64 9.47
CA SER A 96 -9.49 -3.53 9.73
C SER A 96 -9.03 -4.87 10.33
N TYR A 97 -7.94 -5.43 9.78
CA TYR A 97 -7.36 -6.67 10.28
C TYR A 97 -6.78 -6.51 11.69
N VAL A 98 -6.09 -5.41 11.98
CA VAL A 98 -5.60 -5.08 13.34
C VAL A 98 -6.77 -5.01 14.32
N GLY A 99 -7.85 -4.31 13.97
CA GLY A 99 -9.04 -4.21 14.81
C GLY A 99 -9.67 -5.58 15.07
N LEU A 100 -9.71 -6.44 14.05
CA LEU A 100 -10.22 -7.80 14.18
C LEU A 100 -9.35 -8.64 15.14
N VAL A 101 -8.03 -8.61 14.99
CA VAL A 101 -7.08 -9.33 15.86
C VAL A 101 -7.16 -8.84 17.30
N GLN A 102 -7.26 -7.53 17.52
CA GLN A 102 -7.45 -6.94 18.84
C GLN A 102 -8.77 -7.36 19.50
N SER A 103 -9.84 -7.49 18.70
CA SER A 103 -11.15 -7.92 19.19
C SER A 103 -11.21 -9.39 19.59
N SER A 104 -10.27 -10.21 19.11
CA SER A 104 -10.21 -11.67 19.33
C SER A 104 -8.91 -12.10 20.03
N PRO A 105 -8.71 -11.77 21.32
CA PRO A 105 -7.46 -12.07 22.02
C PRO A 105 -7.31 -13.54 22.45
N PHE A 106 -8.29 -14.40 22.16
CA PHE A 106 -8.35 -15.78 22.65
C PHE A 106 -8.19 -16.84 21.55
N MET A 107 -8.32 -16.45 20.28
CA MET A 107 -8.16 -17.34 19.14
C MET A 107 -7.66 -16.55 17.93
N SER A 108 -6.79 -17.19 17.13
CA SER A 108 -6.35 -16.64 15.84
C SER A 108 -7.54 -16.41 14.92
N VAL A 109 -7.64 -15.19 14.39
CA VAL A 109 -8.72 -14.80 13.45
C VAL A 109 -8.54 -15.43 12.07
N ASP A 110 -7.35 -15.95 11.80
CA ASP A 110 -6.96 -16.63 10.57
C ASP A 110 -7.17 -18.15 10.66
N SER A 111 -7.71 -18.65 11.78
CA SER A 111 -8.07 -20.05 11.95
C SER A 111 -9.24 -20.46 11.05
N ASP A 112 -9.11 -21.61 10.39
CA ASP A 112 -10.17 -22.23 9.59
C ASP A 112 -11.36 -22.68 10.45
N ASN A 113 -11.14 -22.90 11.75
CA ASN A 113 -12.18 -23.33 12.69
C ASN A 113 -12.99 -22.17 13.27
N LEU A 114 -12.62 -20.92 12.94
CA LEU A 114 -13.29 -19.74 13.46
C LEU A 114 -14.35 -19.22 12.47
N VAL A 115 -15.60 -19.26 12.89
CA VAL A 115 -16.73 -18.63 12.20
C VAL A 115 -16.96 -17.25 12.80
N ILE A 116 -16.80 -16.21 11.98
CA ILE A 116 -17.06 -14.82 12.36
C ILE A 116 -18.32 -14.37 11.61
N MET A 117 -19.35 -13.95 12.34
CA MET A 117 -20.54 -13.33 11.77
C MET A 117 -20.38 -11.81 11.83
N THR A 118 -20.36 -11.17 10.67
CA THR A 118 -20.24 -9.71 10.52
C THR A 118 -21.19 -9.22 9.44
N GLU A 119 -21.68 -7.99 9.58
CA GLU A 119 -22.52 -7.33 8.58
C GLU A 119 -21.69 -6.72 7.43
N GLY A 120 -20.37 -6.59 7.61
CA GLY A 120 -19.43 -6.04 6.63
C GLY A 120 -18.45 -7.07 6.05
N PRO A 121 -17.57 -6.65 5.11
CA PRO A 121 -16.52 -7.51 4.59
C PRO A 121 -15.58 -7.94 5.73
N LEU A 122 -15.31 -9.24 5.81
CA LEU A 122 -14.37 -9.79 6.78
C LEU A 122 -12.95 -9.68 6.22
N ILE A 123 -12.14 -8.80 6.82
CA ILE A 123 -10.74 -8.60 6.42
C ILE A 123 -9.84 -9.45 7.33
N ARG A 124 -9.29 -10.55 6.78
CA ARG A 124 -8.25 -11.36 7.41
C ARG A 124 -6.91 -11.11 6.72
N TYR A 125 -5.85 -11.78 7.20
CA TYR A 125 -4.51 -11.59 6.64
C TYR A 125 -4.47 -11.78 5.11
N ARG A 126 -5.22 -12.75 4.57
CA ARG A 126 -5.25 -13.03 3.12
C ARG A 126 -5.84 -11.87 2.30
N GLU A 127 -6.84 -11.15 2.82
CA GLU A 127 -7.41 -9.98 2.17
C GLU A 127 -6.40 -8.82 2.16
N VAL A 128 -5.72 -8.59 3.28
CA VAL A 128 -4.64 -7.59 3.36
C VAL A 128 -3.52 -7.91 2.36
N ALA A 129 -3.09 -9.18 2.29
CA ALA A 129 -2.07 -9.63 1.33
C ALA A 129 -2.50 -9.43 -0.12
N ALA A 130 -3.77 -9.66 -0.44
CA ALA A 130 -4.31 -9.40 -1.77
C ALA A 130 -4.26 -7.91 -2.14
N SER A 131 -4.63 -7.02 -1.20
CA SER A 131 -4.58 -5.57 -1.39
C SER A 131 -3.15 -5.04 -1.52
N ILE A 132 -2.19 -5.60 -0.76
CA ILE A 132 -0.75 -5.32 -0.93
C ILE A 132 -0.26 -5.75 -2.33
N GLY A 133 -0.70 -6.91 -2.79
CA GLY A 133 -0.40 -7.40 -4.15
C GLY A 133 -0.96 -6.48 -5.24
N ALA A 134 -2.18 -5.97 -5.06
CA ALA A 134 -2.79 -5.00 -5.96
C ALA A 134 -2.02 -3.67 -5.98
N ALA A 135 -1.57 -3.17 -4.83
CA ALA A 135 -0.73 -1.97 -4.76
C ALA A 135 0.63 -2.16 -5.46
N SER A 136 1.25 -3.32 -5.27
CA SER A 136 2.51 -3.67 -5.95
C SER A 136 2.34 -3.73 -7.48
N THR A 137 1.22 -4.27 -7.94
CA THR A 137 0.88 -4.34 -9.37
C THR A 137 0.66 -2.95 -9.96
N ALA A 138 -0.10 -2.10 -9.27
CA ALA A 138 -0.32 -0.72 -9.70
C ALA A 138 1.00 0.08 -9.82
N ILE A 139 1.96 -0.14 -8.92
CA ILE A 139 3.29 0.50 -9.01
C ILE A 139 4.03 0.07 -10.28
N ALA A 140 3.93 -1.21 -10.66
CA ALA A 140 4.54 -1.71 -11.89
C ALA A 140 3.89 -1.08 -13.12
N GLU A 141 2.56 -1.06 -13.18
CA GLU A 141 1.77 -0.43 -14.24
C GLU A 141 2.11 1.06 -14.38
N PHE A 142 2.16 1.79 -13.27
CA PHE A 142 2.59 3.18 -13.24
C PHE A 142 3.98 3.37 -13.87
N LEU A 143 4.95 2.51 -13.54
CA LEU A 143 6.32 2.64 -14.05
C LEU A 143 6.42 2.35 -15.55
N ASP A 144 5.61 1.43 -16.06
CA ASP A 144 5.56 1.14 -17.49
C ASP A 144 4.93 2.31 -18.25
N VAL A 145 3.80 2.83 -17.78
CA VAL A 145 3.16 4.03 -18.37
C VAL A 145 4.08 5.26 -18.26
N ALA A 146 4.76 5.45 -17.13
CA ALA A 146 5.70 6.54 -16.93
C ALA A 146 6.91 6.46 -17.88
N ARG A 147 7.36 5.24 -18.22
CA ARG A 147 8.44 5.02 -19.18
C ARG A 147 7.98 5.32 -20.60
N ASP A 148 6.80 4.85 -20.98
CA ASP A 148 6.25 5.01 -22.32
C ASP A 148 5.93 6.48 -22.64
N HIS A 149 5.58 7.26 -21.61
CA HIS A 149 5.22 8.67 -21.74
C HIS A 149 6.30 9.64 -21.24
N LEU A 150 7.55 9.19 -21.09
CA LEU A 150 8.63 10.03 -20.54
C LEU A 150 8.90 11.27 -21.41
N ASP A 151 8.81 11.12 -22.73
CA ASP A 151 9.07 12.16 -23.72
C ASP A 151 7.77 12.93 -24.10
N ASP A 152 6.60 12.40 -23.74
CA ASP A 152 5.30 12.98 -24.06
C ASP A 152 4.98 14.21 -23.20
N TRP A 153 4.57 15.30 -23.85
CA TRP A 153 3.89 16.42 -23.20
C TRP A 153 2.56 16.61 -23.92
N ASN A 154 1.49 16.96 -23.19
CA ASN A 154 0.15 17.23 -23.74
C ASN A 154 0.16 18.37 -24.79
N GLY A 155 0.68 18.11 -26.00
CA GLY A 155 0.85 19.11 -27.05
C GLY A 155 1.85 18.80 -28.16
N SER A 156 2.48 17.63 -28.24
CA SER A 156 3.16 17.22 -29.49
C SER A 156 2.91 15.76 -29.79
N PRO A 157 2.42 15.42 -30.99
CA PRO A 157 2.35 14.03 -31.42
C PRO A 157 3.78 13.51 -31.62
N ALA A 158 3.96 12.22 -31.30
CA ALA A 158 5.09 11.42 -31.76
C ALA A 158 5.27 11.50 -33.28
#